data_AF-A0A6V7CT72-F1
#
_entry.id   AF-A0A6V7CT72-F1
#
_cell.length_a   1.000
_cell.length_b   1.000
_cell.length_c   1.000
_cell.angle_alpha   90.00
_cell.angle_beta   90.00
_cell.angle_gamma   90.00
#
_symmetry.space_group_name_H-M   'P 1'
#
loop_
_entity.id
_entity.type
_entity.pdbx_description
1 polymer ?
#
loop_
_entity_poly.entity_id
_entity_poly.type
_entity_poly.pdbx_seq_one_letter_code
_entity_poly.pdbx_strand_id
1 'polypeptide(L)'
;METNMTNQPKKGEFFELLPDGRRGGKGHGVIFENEQALLTPPRLILQPDEGGFPPLRETPLLIYNPMEGALPQDLEGGFSGYWLVSERLRKVMESVDAEAFTFADTDYRLADGSKGPTVFLCDVVRTLDALDEEASELDIKISDDYEAGKYYSLAGGSRLAFKSDVLGNAHVFKLPFNDGVFCDWVFKEAAEAAGIGANGNSDGLWLYDTVNC
;
A
#
# COMPACT_ATOMS: atom_id res chain seq x y z
N MET A 1 -37.45 -14.27 8.37
CA MET A 1 -36.86 -13.20 7.56
C MET A 1 -35.60 -13.78 6.98
N GLU A 2 -35.57 -14.04 5.68
CA GLU A 2 -34.34 -14.47 4.99
C GLU A 2 -33.43 -13.24 4.90
N THR A 3 -32.37 -13.23 5.69
CA THR A 3 -31.24 -12.33 5.49
C THR A 3 -30.54 -12.78 4.21
N ASN A 4 -30.87 -12.16 3.08
CA ASN A 4 -30.03 -12.22 1.90
C ASN A 4 -28.67 -11.63 2.31
N MET A 5 -27.70 -12.49 2.65
CA MET A 5 -26.33 -12.09 2.90
C MET A 5 -25.73 -11.61 1.58
N THR A 6 -25.90 -10.33 1.28
CA THR A 6 -25.50 -9.71 0.00
C THR A 6 -23.98 -9.55 -0.15
N ASN A 7 -23.21 -9.69 0.94
CA ASN A 7 -21.77 -9.39 0.97
C ASN A 7 -20.89 -10.59 1.39
N GLN A 8 -21.26 -11.84 1.10
CA GLN A 8 -20.46 -12.99 1.59
C GLN A 8 -18.99 -12.93 1.11
N PRO A 9 -18.02 -13.27 1.98
CA PRO A 9 -16.60 -13.32 1.59
C PRO A 9 -16.38 -14.26 0.39
N LYS A 10 -15.81 -13.73 -0.68
CA LYS A 10 -15.58 -14.46 -1.92
C LYS A 10 -14.10 -14.50 -2.28
N LYS A 11 -13.60 -15.71 -2.46
CA LYS A 11 -12.22 -15.95 -2.89
C LYS A 11 -11.95 -15.27 -4.24
N GLY A 12 -10.80 -14.61 -4.33
CA GLY A 12 -10.30 -13.94 -5.53
C GLY A 12 -10.98 -12.62 -5.85
N GLU A 13 -11.84 -12.10 -4.97
CA GLU A 13 -12.55 -10.85 -5.21
C GLU A 13 -11.76 -9.64 -4.69
N PHE A 14 -11.24 -9.75 -3.46
CA PHE A 14 -10.43 -8.72 -2.82
C PHE A 14 -9.13 -9.29 -2.28
N PHE A 15 -8.13 -8.43 -2.21
CA PHE A 15 -6.78 -8.73 -1.79
C PHE A 15 -6.26 -7.63 -0.87
N GLU A 16 -5.53 -8.00 0.18
CA GLU A 16 -4.64 -7.07 0.87
C GLU A 16 -3.42 -6.83 -0.02
N LEU A 17 -3.17 -5.56 -0.34
CA LEU A 17 -2.07 -5.07 -1.17
C LEU A 17 -0.96 -4.51 -0.28
N LEU A 18 0.23 -5.08 -0.40
CA LEU A 18 1.39 -4.67 0.38
C LEU A 18 2.70 -4.93 -0.36
N PRO A 19 3.80 -4.26 0.03
CA PRO A 19 5.13 -4.61 -0.42
C PRO A 19 5.48 -6.06 -0.05
N ASP A 20 6.16 -6.76 -0.97
CA ASP A 20 6.59 -8.15 -0.76
C ASP A 20 7.79 -8.23 0.19
N GLY A 21 7.49 -8.40 1.48
CA GLY A 21 8.49 -8.55 2.54
C GLY A 21 9.25 -9.89 2.54
N ARG A 22 8.97 -10.82 1.61
CA ARG A 22 9.62 -12.15 1.59
C ARG A 22 10.96 -12.14 0.85
N ARG A 23 11.34 -10.98 0.30
CA ARG A 23 12.66 -10.77 -0.30
C ARG A 23 13.75 -11.06 0.75
N GLY A 24 14.60 -12.03 0.47
CA GLY A 24 15.71 -12.39 1.35
C GLY A 24 16.81 -11.31 1.39
N GLY A 25 17.71 -11.42 2.38
CA GLY A 25 18.83 -10.51 2.54
C GLY A 25 18.44 -9.21 3.25
N LYS A 26 19.09 -8.09 2.89
CA LYS A 26 18.83 -6.77 3.48
C LYS A 26 17.63 -6.03 2.86
N GLY A 27 16.96 -6.61 1.87
CA GLY A 27 15.91 -5.93 1.11
C GLY A 27 16.46 -5.02 0.01
N HIS A 28 15.79 -3.89 -0.23
CA HIS A 28 16.26 -2.86 -1.17
C HIS A 28 17.34 -1.96 -0.54
N GLY A 29 18.25 -1.47 -1.35
CA GLY A 29 19.34 -0.58 -0.94
C GLY A 29 19.07 0.90 -1.17
N VAL A 30 17.83 1.28 -1.48
CA VAL A 30 17.46 2.69 -1.69
C VAL A 30 17.15 3.36 -0.35
N ILE A 31 17.80 4.50 -0.09
CA ILE A 31 17.64 5.31 1.12
C ILE A 31 17.37 6.77 0.75
N PHE A 32 16.78 7.52 1.68
CA PHE A 32 16.72 8.97 1.56
C PHE A 32 18.08 9.60 1.90
N GLU A 33 18.51 10.55 1.08
CA GLU A 33 19.68 11.39 1.38
C GLU A 33 19.27 12.64 2.19
N ASN A 34 18.09 13.23 1.89
CA ASN A 34 17.63 14.48 2.48
C ASN A 34 16.38 14.33 3.38
N GLU A 35 16.11 13.15 3.94
CA GLU A 35 14.92 12.91 4.78
C GLU A 35 14.75 13.95 5.89
N GLN A 36 15.85 14.28 6.58
CA GLN A 36 15.82 15.22 7.69
C GLN A 36 15.41 16.64 7.28
N ALA A 37 15.68 17.04 6.04
CA ALA A 37 15.26 18.34 5.49
C ALA A 37 13.78 18.34 5.09
N LEU A 38 13.27 17.17 4.68
CA LEU A 38 11.86 16.96 4.35
C LEU A 38 10.98 16.89 5.61
N LEU A 39 11.51 16.35 6.71
CA LEU A 39 10.78 16.21 7.97
C LEU A 39 10.44 17.58 8.58
N THR A 40 9.24 17.64 9.17
CA THR A 40 8.82 18.78 9.99
C THR A 40 8.69 18.32 11.44
N PRO A 41 9.58 18.78 12.34
CA PRO A 41 9.45 18.48 13.77
C PRO A 41 8.06 18.87 14.29
N PRO A 42 7.45 18.07 15.18
CA PRO A 42 8.03 16.92 15.90
C PRO A 42 7.87 15.56 15.19
N ARG A 43 7.46 15.52 13.92
CA ARG A 43 7.11 14.26 13.24
C ARG A 43 8.35 13.42 12.95
N LEU A 44 8.23 12.11 13.19
CA LEU A 44 9.30 11.13 12.96
C LEU A 44 9.28 10.56 11.54
N ILE A 45 8.15 10.66 10.85
CA ILE A 45 7.97 10.24 9.47
C ILE A 45 7.35 11.37 8.64
N LEU A 46 7.49 11.28 7.31
CA LEU A 46 6.99 12.29 6.38
C LEU A 46 5.48 12.24 6.19
N GLN A 47 4.88 11.04 6.13
CA GLN A 47 3.45 10.86 5.90
C GLN A 47 2.60 11.48 7.02
N PRO A 48 1.69 12.43 6.75
CA PRO A 48 0.72 13.02 7.69
C PRO A 48 -0.22 11.97 8.28
N ASP A 49 -0.80 12.23 9.45
CA ASP A 49 -1.75 11.29 10.09
C ASP A 49 -3.04 11.22 9.25
N GLU A 50 -3.43 12.34 8.65
CA GLU A 50 -4.51 12.44 7.67
C GLU A 50 -4.19 11.80 6.30
N GLY A 51 -2.96 11.34 6.09
CA GLY A 51 -2.46 10.84 4.81
C GLY A 51 -2.12 11.95 3.80
N GLY A 52 -1.69 11.52 2.63
CA GLY A 52 -1.21 12.35 1.54
C GLY A 52 0.20 12.89 1.77
N PHE A 53 0.55 13.99 1.10
CA PHE A 53 1.86 14.63 1.22
C PHE A 53 1.78 15.98 1.90
N PRO A 54 2.64 16.27 2.89
CA PRO A 54 2.79 17.63 3.38
C PRO A 54 3.45 18.48 2.28
N PRO A 55 3.43 19.82 2.38
CA PRO A 55 4.24 20.67 1.53
C PRO A 55 5.74 20.28 1.65
N LEU A 56 6.29 19.71 0.58
CA LEU A 56 7.69 19.28 0.54
C LEU A 56 8.59 20.50 0.35
N ARG A 57 9.54 20.69 1.26
CA ARG A 57 10.49 21.83 1.21
C ARG A 57 11.54 21.68 0.11
N GLU A 58 11.82 20.43 -0.25
CA GLU A 58 12.77 20.03 -1.27
C GLU A 58 12.18 18.83 -2.03
N THR A 59 12.70 18.54 -3.22
CA THR A 59 12.41 17.27 -3.88
C THR A 59 13.02 16.13 -3.07
N PRO A 60 12.28 15.04 -2.79
CA PRO A 60 12.84 13.83 -2.22
C PRO A 60 14.04 13.30 -3.00
N LEU A 61 15.21 13.24 -2.37
CA LEU A 61 16.43 12.70 -2.95
C LEU A 61 16.68 11.29 -2.42
N LEU A 62 16.69 10.34 -3.33
CA LEU A 62 16.92 8.93 -3.07
C LEU A 62 18.28 8.49 -3.62
N ILE A 63 19.02 7.69 -2.87
CA ILE A 63 20.31 7.14 -3.31
C ILE A 63 20.29 5.62 -3.16
N TYR A 64 20.77 4.93 -4.20
CA TYR A 64 21.07 3.51 -4.13
C TYR A 64 22.40 3.27 -3.43
N ASN A 65 22.36 2.60 -2.29
CA ASN A 65 23.52 2.09 -1.60
C ASN A 65 23.55 0.54 -1.70
N PRO A 66 24.49 -0.04 -2.47
CA PRO A 66 24.60 -1.50 -2.61
C PRO A 66 24.99 -2.21 -1.30
N MET A 67 25.51 -1.49 -0.31
CA MET A 67 25.78 -2.03 1.02
C MET A 67 24.51 -2.20 1.84
N GLU A 68 23.45 -1.46 1.55
CA GLU A 68 22.15 -1.54 2.24
C GLU A 68 21.21 -2.54 1.58
N GLY A 69 21.40 -2.88 0.31
CA GLY A 69 20.58 -3.90 -0.33
C GLY A 69 20.68 -3.92 -1.85
N ALA A 70 19.75 -4.64 -2.46
CA ALA A 70 19.66 -4.75 -3.91
C ALA A 70 18.83 -3.59 -4.50
N LEU A 71 18.79 -3.46 -5.83
CA LEU A 71 17.96 -2.45 -6.48
C LEU A 71 16.47 -2.61 -6.09
N PRO A 72 15.69 -1.51 -6.06
CA PRO A 72 14.27 -1.58 -5.72
C PRO A 72 13.50 -2.33 -6.82
N GLN A 73 12.41 -2.97 -6.44
CA GLN A 73 11.41 -3.54 -7.35
C GLN A 73 10.32 -2.51 -7.67
N ASP A 74 9.15 -2.93 -8.17
CA ASP A 74 8.09 -2.00 -8.55
C ASP A 74 7.34 -1.41 -7.36
N LEU A 75 7.25 -2.15 -6.27
CA LEU A 75 6.68 -1.70 -5.00
C LEU A 75 7.65 -2.00 -3.87
N GLU A 76 8.05 -0.99 -3.12
CA GLU A 76 8.87 -1.13 -1.92
C GLU A 76 8.24 -0.33 -0.77
N GLY A 77 8.31 -0.86 0.45
CA GLY A 77 7.85 -0.18 1.66
C GLY A 77 8.97 0.60 2.34
N GLY A 78 8.66 1.23 3.48
CA GLY A 78 9.68 1.77 4.37
C GLY A 78 10.18 3.18 4.03
N PHE A 79 9.46 3.95 3.21
CA PHE A 79 9.86 5.31 2.83
C PHE A 79 9.14 6.38 3.66
N SER A 80 9.40 6.40 4.97
CA SER A 80 8.88 7.43 5.88
C SER A 80 7.35 7.55 5.87
N GLY A 81 6.67 6.39 5.89
CA GLY A 81 5.22 6.25 5.79
C GLY A 81 4.70 6.02 4.36
N TYR A 82 5.55 6.20 3.34
CA TYR A 82 5.15 5.98 1.94
C TYR A 82 5.64 4.66 1.38
N TRP A 83 5.02 4.28 0.26
CA TRP A 83 5.58 3.31 -0.68
C TRP A 83 6.48 4.01 -1.70
N LEU A 84 7.50 3.30 -2.18
CA LEU A 84 8.21 3.64 -3.41
C LEU A 84 7.61 2.83 -4.54
N VAL A 85 7.20 3.51 -5.62
CA VAL A 85 6.59 2.87 -6.79
C VAL A 85 7.35 3.17 -8.07
N SER A 86 7.46 2.17 -8.95
CA SER A 86 8.01 2.38 -10.29
C SER A 86 7.05 3.14 -11.22
N GLU A 87 7.59 3.65 -12.32
CA GLU A 87 6.77 4.28 -13.37
C GLU A 87 5.71 3.35 -13.95
N ARG A 88 6.00 2.06 -14.13
CA ARG A 88 5.00 1.11 -14.67
C ARG A 88 3.88 0.82 -13.67
N LEU A 89 4.21 0.70 -12.38
CA LEU A 89 3.19 0.50 -11.34
C LEU A 89 2.33 1.75 -11.15
N ARG A 90 2.93 2.95 -11.16
CA ARG A 90 2.17 4.20 -11.11
C ARG A 90 1.14 4.30 -12.24
N LYS A 91 1.51 3.93 -13.47
CA LYS A 91 0.57 3.93 -14.61
C LYS A 91 -0.62 3.00 -14.39
N VAL A 92 -0.40 1.83 -13.80
CA VAL A 92 -1.49 0.92 -13.40
C VAL A 92 -2.38 1.59 -12.36
N MET A 93 -1.79 2.11 -11.28
CA MET A 93 -2.50 2.80 -10.19
C MET A 93 -3.38 3.94 -10.71
N GLU A 94 -2.84 4.83 -11.54
CA GLU A 94 -3.58 5.95 -12.12
C GLU A 94 -4.66 5.48 -13.10
N SER A 95 -4.41 4.42 -13.88
CA SER A 95 -5.39 3.92 -14.86
C SER A 95 -6.58 3.20 -14.24
N VAL A 96 -6.36 2.51 -13.12
CA VAL A 96 -7.39 1.74 -12.42
C VAL A 96 -8.14 2.63 -11.44
N ASP A 97 -7.43 3.47 -10.67
CA ASP A 97 -8.03 4.16 -9.54
C ASP A 97 -7.27 5.42 -9.11
N ALA A 98 -7.18 6.41 -10.00
CA ALA A 98 -6.44 7.65 -9.75
C ALA A 98 -6.85 8.36 -8.44
N GLU A 99 -8.11 8.24 -8.00
CA GLU A 99 -8.60 8.89 -6.78
C GLU A 99 -8.12 8.21 -5.48
N ALA A 100 -7.67 6.96 -5.54
CA ALA A 100 -7.15 6.24 -4.39
C ALA A 100 -5.74 6.68 -3.99
N PHE A 101 -4.99 7.27 -4.93
CA PHE A 101 -3.56 7.48 -4.78
C PHE A 101 -3.17 8.96 -4.85
N THR A 102 -2.06 9.28 -4.19
CA THR A 102 -1.32 10.51 -4.44
C THR A 102 0.17 10.18 -4.55
N PHE A 103 0.90 11.01 -5.30
CA PHE A 103 2.29 10.77 -5.64
C PHE A 103 3.16 12.00 -5.44
N ALA A 104 4.41 11.79 -5.07
CA ALA A 104 5.46 12.81 -5.12
C ALA A 104 6.62 12.34 -6.00
N ASP A 105 7.10 13.26 -6.85
CA ASP A 105 8.28 13.03 -7.68
C ASP A 105 9.53 12.90 -6.80
N THR A 106 10.48 12.06 -7.25
CA THR A 106 11.75 11.86 -6.57
C THR A 106 12.92 12.14 -7.52
N ASP A 107 14.05 12.56 -6.96
CA ASP A 107 15.34 12.49 -7.63
C ASP A 107 16.06 11.24 -7.16
N TYR A 108 16.14 10.21 -8.00
CA TYR A 108 16.81 8.94 -7.67
C TYR A 108 18.19 8.85 -8.33
N ARG A 109 19.22 8.57 -7.52
CA ARG A 109 20.61 8.42 -7.94
C ARG A 109 21.16 7.03 -7.65
N LEU A 110 21.92 6.49 -8.61
CA LEU A 110 22.68 5.26 -8.44
C LEU A 110 23.95 5.52 -7.63
N ALA A 111 24.63 4.45 -7.21
CA ALA A 111 25.84 4.53 -6.38
C ALA A 111 27.00 5.32 -7.02
N ASP A 112 27.03 5.43 -8.34
CA ASP A 112 28.01 6.22 -9.10
C ASP A 112 27.57 7.68 -9.31
N GLY A 113 26.43 8.09 -8.75
CA GLY A 113 25.82 9.41 -8.89
C GLY A 113 25.03 9.61 -10.17
N SER A 114 24.98 8.63 -11.08
CA SER A 114 24.15 8.70 -12.28
C SER A 114 22.66 8.66 -11.92
N LYS A 115 21.81 9.15 -12.83
CA LYS A 115 20.36 9.15 -12.61
C LYS A 115 19.82 7.71 -12.68
N GLY A 116 19.10 7.29 -11.66
CA GLY A 116 18.38 6.03 -11.64
C GLY A 116 17.08 6.05 -12.46
N PRO A 117 16.37 4.92 -12.54
CA PRO A 117 15.01 4.86 -13.09
C PRO A 117 14.05 5.84 -12.41
N THR A 118 13.02 6.28 -13.12
CA THR A 118 11.98 7.11 -12.52
C THR A 118 11.16 6.30 -11.51
N VAL A 119 11.09 6.80 -10.28
CA VAL A 119 10.30 6.25 -9.18
C VAL A 119 9.61 7.37 -8.40
N PHE A 120 8.55 7.03 -7.69
CA PHE A 120 7.70 7.99 -6.98
C PHE A 120 7.46 7.54 -5.55
N LEU A 121 7.34 8.49 -4.62
CA LEU A 121 6.68 8.19 -3.37
C LEU A 121 5.17 8.11 -3.62
N CYS A 122 4.50 7.18 -2.98
CA CYS A 122 3.07 6.92 -3.13
C CYS A 122 2.41 6.80 -1.76
N ASP A 123 1.24 7.43 -1.62
CA ASP A 123 0.31 7.16 -0.53
C ASP A 123 -1.06 6.74 -1.07
N VAL A 124 -1.74 5.87 -0.34
CA VAL A 124 -3.14 5.51 -0.55
C VAL A 124 -3.99 6.38 0.39
N VAL A 125 -4.78 7.29 -0.17
CA VAL A 125 -5.46 8.36 0.60
C VAL A 125 -6.93 8.08 0.82
N ARG A 126 -7.52 7.14 0.09
CA ARG A 126 -8.95 6.83 0.23
C ARG A 126 -9.18 5.83 1.35
N THR A 127 -9.91 6.25 2.38
CA THR A 127 -10.40 5.38 3.46
C THR A 127 -11.91 5.23 3.35
N LEU A 128 -12.40 3.98 3.36
CA LEU A 128 -13.82 3.65 3.26
C LEU A 128 -14.22 2.72 4.40
N ASP A 129 -15.35 3.00 5.06
CA ASP A 129 -15.95 2.09 6.06
C ASP A 129 -16.69 0.92 5.37
N ALA A 130 -15.94 0.20 4.54
CA ALA A 130 -16.46 -0.80 3.63
C ALA A 130 -16.50 -2.20 4.24
N LEU A 131 -15.90 -2.44 5.42
CA LEU A 131 -15.96 -3.77 6.04
C LEU A 131 -17.38 -4.09 6.51
N ASP A 132 -17.87 -5.27 6.14
CA ASP A 132 -19.08 -5.85 6.70
C ASP A 132 -18.71 -6.68 7.93
N GLU A 133 -18.75 -6.06 9.12
CA GLU A 133 -18.39 -6.71 10.39
C GLU A 133 -19.28 -7.94 10.69
N GLU A 134 -20.52 -7.99 10.18
CA GLU A 134 -21.45 -9.12 10.42
C GLU A 134 -21.17 -10.31 9.49
N ALA A 135 -20.75 -10.03 8.26
CA ALA A 135 -20.43 -11.06 7.26
C ALA A 135 -18.94 -11.48 7.25
N SER A 136 -18.09 -10.77 7.98
CA SER A 136 -16.65 -11.07 8.07
C SER A 136 -16.30 -11.95 9.27
N GLU A 137 -15.24 -12.75 9.12
CA GLU A 137 -14.60 -13.48 10.21
C GLU A 137 -13.23 -12.85 10.48
N LEU A 138 -13.10 -12.10 11.59
CA LEU A 138 -11.85 -11.48 12.02
C LEU A 138 -11.87 -11.18 13.53
N ASP A 139 -10.69 -10.93 14.10
CA ASP A 139 -10.58 -10.46 15.48
C ASP A 139 -10.73 -8.93 15.54
N ILE A 140 -11.79 -8.45 16.21
CA ILE A 140 -12.03 -7.02 16.43
C ILE A 140 -11.62 -6.68 17.86
N LYS A 141 -10.56 -5.89 17.99
CA LYS A 141 -10.03 -5.46 19.28
C LYS A 141 -10.63 -4.12 19.69
N ILE A 142 -11.14 -4.05 20.90
CA ILE A 142 -11.69 -2.83 21.50
C ILE A 142 -10.81 -2.44 22.70
N SER A 143 -10.18 -1.28 22.64
CA SER A 143 -9.33 -0.73 23.71
C SER A 143 -9.16 0.77 23.54
N ASP A 144 -9.06 1.50 24.66
CA ASP A 144 -8.72 2.94 24.67
C ASP A 144 -7.28 3.20 24.19
N ASP A 145 -6.46 2.16 24.05
CA ASP A 145 -5.12 2.24 23.48
C ASP A 145 -5.13 2.45 21.95
N TYR A 146 -6.25 2.18 21.29
CA TYR A 146 -6.42 2.42 19.86
C TYR A 146 -7.04 3.81 19.65
N GLU A 147 -6.53 4.58 18.68
CA GLU A 147 -6.94 5.97 18.44
C GLU A 147 -8.45 6.14 18.27
N ALA A 148 -9.08 5.20 17.55
CA ALA A 148 -10.53 5.17 17.36
C ALA A 148 -11.26 4.20 18.30
N GLY A 149 -10.59 3.72 19.35
CA GLY A 149 -11.11 2.74 20.32
C GLY A 149 -11.26 1.31 19.77
N LYS A 150 -10.91 1.08 18.51
CA LYS A 150 -11.17 -0.15 17.76
C LYS A 150 -10.06 -0.44 16.75
N TYR A 151 -9.75 -1.73 16.56
CA TYR A 151 -8.81 -2.22 15.55
C TYR A 151 -9.26 -3.56 14.95
N TYR A 152 -9.16 -3.70 13.63
CA TYR A 152 -9.39 -4.93 12.88
C TYR A 152 -8.07 -5.70 12.73
N SER A 153 -7.96 -6.80 13.45
CA SER A 153 -6.80 -7.68 13.40
C SER A 153 -7.01 -8.77 12.33
N LEU A 154 -6.19 -8.72 11.29
CA LEU A 154 -6.15 -9.76 10.24
C LEU A 154 -5.27 -10.96 10.62
N ALA A 155 -4.56 -10.86 11.75
CA ALA A 155 -3.67 -11.91 12.23
C ALA A 155 -4.45 -13.15 12.70
N GLY A 156 -3.94 -14.33 12.34
CA GLY A 156 -4.48 -15.61 12.84
C GLY A 156 -5.60 -16.23 12.01
N GLY A 157 -5.83 -15.71 10.80
CA GLY A 157 -6.85 -16.19 9.89
C GLY A 157 -8.04 -15.23 9.83
N SER A 158 -8.25 -14.59 8.68
CA SER A 158 -9.40 -13.70 8.47
C SER A 158 -10.11 -13.98 7.15
N ARG A 159 -11.42 -13.74 7.13
CA ARG A 159 -12.28 -13.82 5.94
C ARG A 159 -13.10 -12.55 5.85
N LEU A 160 -12.71 -11.63 4.98
CA LEU A 160 -13.31 -10.32 4.92
C LEU A 160 -14.43 -10.26 3.88
N ALA A 161 -15.52 -9.64 4.29
CA ALA A 161 -16.65 -9.24 3.48
C ALA A 161 -16.66 -7.72 3.33
N PHE A 162 -16.92 -7.22 2.12
CA PHE A 162 -17.00 -5.78 1.87
C PHE A 162 -18.38 -5.37 1.34
N LYS A 163 -18.86 -4.23 1.83
CA LYS A 163 -20.13 -3.59 1.47
C LYS A 163 -20.01 -2.96 0.08
N SER A 164 -20.59 -3.60 -0.93
CA SER A 164 -20.54 -3.12 -2.32
C SER A 164 -21.12 -1.71 -2.51
N ASP A 165 -22.14 -1.34 -1.74
CA ASP A 165 -22.76 -0.02 -1.75
C ASP A 165 -21.85 1.09 -1.20
N VAL A 166 -20.95 0.75 -0.27
CA VAL A 166 -19.93 1.67 0.26
C VAL A 166 -18.76 1.79 -0.70
N LEU A 167 -18.34 0.68 -1.32
CA LEU A 167 -17.23 0.68 -2.27
C LEU A 167 -17.56 1.45 -3.56
N GLY A 168 -18.77 1.29 -4.10
CA GLY A 168 -19.13 1.91 -5.38
C GLY A 168 -18.18 1.47 -6.49
N ASN A 169 -17.44 2.42 -7.08
CA ASN A 169 -16.44 2.17 -8.12
C ASN A 169 -14.99 2.14 -7.58
N ALA A 170 -14.81 2.05 -6.26
CA ALA A 170 -13.50 1.98 -5.64
C ALA A 170 -12.85 0.61 -5.90
N HIS A 171 -11.66 0.61 -6.49
CA HIS A 171 -10.81 -0.56 -6.69
C HIS A 171 -9.71 -0.68 -5.64
N VAL A 172 -9.26 0.42 -5.02
CA VAL A 172 -8.19 0.43 -4.00
C VAL A 172 -8.54 1.31 -2.79
N PHE A 173 -8.47 0.80 -1.57
CA PHE A 173 -8.92 1.55 -0.39
C PHE A 173 -8.26 1.08 0.90
N LYS A 174 -8.30 1.94 1.93
CA LYS A 174 -7.99 1.60 3.32
C LYS A 174 -9.28 1.41 4.11
N LEU A 175 -9.19 0.69 5.23
CA LEU A 175 -10.27 0.62 6.22
C LEU A 175 -10.01 1.60 7.38
N PRO A 176 -11.05 2.11 8.07
CA PRO A 176 -10.89 3.07 9.16
C PRO A 176 -10.22 2.49 10.43
N PHE A 177 -10.20 1.17 10.59
CA PHE A 177 -9.69 0.50 11.80
C PHE A 177 -8.59 -0.52 11.47
N ASN A 178 -7.93 -0.40 10.33
CA ASN A 178 -6.83 -1.26 9.90
C ASN A 178 -5.83 -0.46 9.05
N ASP A 179 -4.55 -0.75 9.18
CA ASP A 179 -3.50 -0.05 8.44
C ASP A 179 -3.26 -0.61 7.03
N GLY A 180 -3.91 -1.72 6.70
CA GLY A 180 -3.80 -2.40 5.42
C GLY A 180 -4.47 -1.63 4.29
N VAL A 181 -3.90 -1.82 3.10
CA VAL A 181 -4.49 -1.37 1.83
C VAL A 181 -5.13 -2.58 1.18
N PHE A 182 -6.32 -2.41 0.64
CA PHE A 182 -7.06 -3.45 -0.06
C PHE A 182 -7.26 -3.05 -1.51
N CYS A 183 -7.24 -4.03 -2.40
CA CYS A 183 -7.63 -3.86 -3.78
C CYS A 183 -8.54 -5.00 -4.26
N ASP A 184 -9.29 -4.75 -5.33
CA ASP A 184 -10.09 -5.78 -5.97
C ASP A 184 -9.32 -6.55 -7.08
N TRP A 185 -10.01 -7.49 -7.69
CA TRP A 185 -9.51 -8.27 -8.82
C TRP A 185 -9.11 -7.42 -10.04
N VAL A 186 -9.78 -6.27 -10.28
CA VAL A 186 -9.49 -5.40 -11.44
C VAL A 186 -8.09 -4.81 -11.32
N PHE A 187 -7.72 -4.34 -10.13
CA PHE A 187 -6.35 -3.86 -9.89
C PHE A 187 -5.31 -4.97 -10.08
N LYS A 188 -5.59 -6.17 -9.54
CA LYS A 188 -4.71 -7.33 -9.68
C LYS A 188 -4.46 -7.69 -11.15
N GLU A 189 -5.52 -7.80 -11.96
CA GLU A 189 -5.37 -8.11 -13.38
C GLU A 189 -4.61 -7.03 -14.14
N ALA A 190 -4.84 -5.76 -13.83
CA ALA A 190 -4.12 -4.67 -14.46
C ALA A 190 -2.62 -4.69 -14.14
N ALA A 191 -2.24 -5.02 -12.89
CA ALA A 191 -0.85 -5.21 -12.49
C ALA A 191 -0.21 -6.40 -13.23
N GLU A 192 -0.89 -7.55 -13.27
CA GLU A 192 -0.41 -8.75 -13.97
C GLU A 192 -0.27 -8.50 -15.49
N ALA A 193 -1.20 -7.77 -16.10
CA ALA A 193 -1.15 -7.38 -17.51
C ALA A 193 0.01 -6.42 -17.82
N ALA A 194 0.43 -5.60 -16.85
CA ALA A 194 1.64 -4.79 -16.92
C ALA A 194 2.94 -5.58 -16.64
N GLY A 195 2.82 -6.89 -16.39
CA GLY A 195 3.93 -7.78 -16.07
C GLY A 195 4.52 -7.54 -14.68
N ILE A 196 3.69 -7.11 -13.73
CA ILE A 196 4.03 -6.91 -12.31
C ILE A 196 3.34 -8.02 -11.53
N GLY A 197 4.08 -8.77 -10.71
CA GLY A 197 3.48 -9.88 -9.96
C GLY A 197 3.16 -11.11 -10.83
N ALA A 198 3.63 -11.12 -12.08
CA ALA A 198 3.31 -12.14 -13.07
C ALA A 198 4.38 -13.26 -13.13
N ASN A 199 3.99 -14.44 -13.61
CA ASN A 199 4.89 -15.59 -13.85
C ASN A 199 5.72 -16.03 -12.63
N GLY A 200 5.19 -15.84 -11.42
CA GLY A 200 5.86 -16.23 -10.17
C GLY A 200 6.92 -15.25 -9.67
N ASN A 201 7.12 -14.12 -10.35
CA ASN A 201 7.86 -12.98 -9.80
C ASN A 201 6.88 -12.06 -9.07
N SER A 202 7.22 -11.59 -7.88
CA SER A 202 6.38 -10.62 -7.15
C SER A 202 6.57 -9.20 -7.65
N ASP A 203 7.76 -8.88 -8.17
CA ASP A 203 8.13 -7.51 -8.50
C ASP A 203 7.95 -6.52 -7.33
N GLY A 204 8.11 -7.02 -6.10
CA GLY A 204 7.90 -6.25 -4.87
C GLY A 204 6.44 -6.06 -4.49
N LEU A 205 5.50 -6.55 -5.29
CA LEU A 205 4.06 -6.48 -5.02
C LEU A 205 3.55 -7.82 -4.49
N TRP A 206 2.82 -7.76 -3.38
CA TRP A 206 2.18 -8.93 -2.81
C TRP A 206 0.68 -8.69 -2.61
N LEU A 207 -0.10 -9.73 -2.93
CA LEU A 207 -1.55 -9.73 -2.87
C LEU A 207 -2.01 -10.95 -2.05
N TYR A 208 -2.46 -10.72 -0.81
CA TYR A 208 -3.08 -11.77 0.00
C TYR A 208 -4.59 -11.75 -0.19
N ASP A 209 -5.14 -12.87 -0.67
CA ASP A 209 -6.58 -13.05 -0.82
C ASP A 209 -7.26 -12.93 0.55
N THR A 210 -8.22 -12.00 0.68
CA THR A 210 -8.85 -11.66 1.97
C THR A 210 -9.74 -12.77 2.55
N VAL A 211 -9.83 -13.92 1.88
CA VAL A 211 -10.57 -15.12 2.32
C VAL A 211 -9.61 -16.28 2.62
N ASN A 212 -8.30 -16.10 2.44
CA ASN A 212 -7.26 -17.10 2.73
C ASN A 212 -6.05 -16.52 3.50
N CYS A 213 -6.24 -15.42 4.24
CA CYS A 213 -5.22 -14.85 5.12
C CYS A 213 -4.95 -15.74 6.33
#